data_AF-A0A1C7MNN1-F1
#
_entry.id   AF-A0A1C7MNN1-F1
#
_cell.length_a   1.000
_cell.length_b   1.000
_cell.length_c   1.000
_cell.angle_alpha   90.00
_cell.angle_beta   90.00
_cell.angle_gamma   90.00
#
_symmetry.space_group_name_H-M   'P 1'
#
loop_
_entity.id
_entity.type
_entity.pdbx_description
1 polymer ?
#
loop_
_entity_poly.entity_id
_entity_poly.type
_entity_poly.pdbx_seq_one_letter_code
_entity_poly.pdbx_strand_id
1 'polypeptide(L)'
;MSLLGSIRVQPFAIDHCTVNFQVDDDCEHPGALKNIDVEVRHPEHGQIALLSSLKIDRSKCFGQFLQIMDDHSQELHEFSVKLFNKYGKLKPDHVDHEYHKGSGCWGRELDDGMLIYVVDVEVNPSFRNKGVGSLMLKKLLESPYVGEHDYIIAWPALTESIKDRKVWNAKKAELVNFFRKNNFRRIGRTEFFACAKDPEHPSRHLAASQDAEGHLQLADIDPDRGVRVMEMLPGGQFNMRYERPPGLPPHEVEFAVHHAIADDKRKHIDIAAKIRDAYAADPTSVRKRDEDGVTPLYLAAGLMDLGAVRALLSLPPESGIIEDLTRRDNADGMTPLEVCERQMVSTREFSETMLGVWGGYDDDSLRVTVLLKRAAGEDIPVTDDEYVKARKYGCTCGQCTGGWLSPRMRYRLMTEASVYSDVMGDSEPVFIPGQPLTLDQIISTVALDHLPPLLWDIINRTFFNEYRLVIHTIAEVLDKPGDAGIPTPDNYALDYVTHLAKEQSPFGDNEWDSQQEETNPDGSPFDPLYTAMPVCANDLEFDTVRKKLGLSPEEQWGPYDDLATYDEEDEDM
;
A
#
# COMPACT_ATOMS: atom_id res chain seq x y z
N MET A 1 44.96 -56.49 21.60
CA MET A 1 44.68 -55.04 21.63
C MET A 1 44.35 -54.58 20.21
N SER A 2 43.07 -54.30 19.93
CA SER A 2 42.60 -53.22 19.05
C SER A 2 41.09 -53.42 18.85
N LEU A 3 40.30 -52.80 19.73
CA LEU A 3 38.86 -52.62 19.58
C LEU A 3 38.67 -51.31 18.83
N LEU A 4 38.63 -51.35 17.50
CA LEU A 4 38.08 -50.26 16.70
C LEU A 4 36.57 -50.50 16.59
N GLY A 5 35.84 -49.94 17.55
CA GLY A 5 34.39 -49.85 17.49
C GLY A 5 34.00 -49.05 16.26
N SER A 6 33.36 -49.71 15.30
CA SER A 6 32.65 -49.07 14.20
C SER A 6 31.54 -48.21 14.82
N ILE A 7 31.77 -46.89 14.87
CA ILE A 7 30.73 -45.91 15.17
C ILE A 7 29.74 -46.01 14.01
N ARG A 8 28.64 -46.74 14.21
CA ARG A 8 27.48 -46.70 13.32
C ARG A 8 26.86 -45.32 13.49
N VAL A 9 27.16 -44.40 12.58
CA VAL A 9 26.39 -43.15 12.43
C VAL A 9 24.96 -43.57 12.08
N GLN A 10 24.00 -43.31 12.99
CA GLN A 10 22.60 -43.58 12.69
C GLN A 10 22.16 -42.68 11.51
N PRO A 11 21.31 -43.18 10.60
CA PRO A 11 20.74 -42.34 9.55
C PRO A 11 19.94 -41.21 10.18
N PHE A 12 20.11 -39.98 9.66
CA PHE A 12 19.38 -38.80 10.14
C PHE A 12 17.87 -39.05 10.14
N ALA A 13 17.23 -38.88 11.29
CA ALA A 13 15.80 -38.97 11.46
C ALA A 13 15.25 -37.60 11.87
N ILE A 14 14.37 -37.02 11.05
CA ILE A 14 13.79 -35.69 11.30
C ILE A 14 12.97 -35.67 12.60
N ASP A 15 12.35 -36.79 12.95
CA ASP A 15 11.52 -36.95 14.16
C ASP A 15 12.33 -36.82 15.46
N HIS A 16 13.66 -36.89 15.41
CA HIS A 16 14.53 -36.64 16.56
C HIS A 16 14.82 -35.15 16.78
N CYS A 17 14.44 -34.29 15.83
CA CYS A 17 14.68 -32.86 15.94
C CYS A 17 13.69 -32.22 16.90
N THR A 18 14.18 -31.25 17.67
CA THR A 18 13.36 -30.38 18.53
C THR A 18 13.27 -29.01 17.90
N VAL A 19 12.13 -28.34 18.09
CA VAL A 19 11.88 -27.00 17.55
C VAL A 19 11.60 -26.06 18.71
N ASN A 20 12.37 -24.98 18.78
CA ASN A 20 12.24 -23.95 19.79
C ASN A 20 11.82 -22.64 19.14
N PHE A 21 11.05 -21.84 19.86
CA PHE A 21 10.65 -20.51 19.44
C PHE A 21 11.29 -19.47 20.35
N GLN A 22 11.80 -18.42 19.76
CA GLN A 22 12.19 -17.19 20.44
C GLN A 22 11.34 -16.06 19.85
N VAL A 23 10.76 -15.24 20.72
CA VAL A 23 9.90 -14.12 20.31
C VAL A 23 10.32 -12.90 21.11
N ASP A 24 10.71 -11.87 20.39
CA ASP A 24 11.19 -10.61 20.94
C ASP A 24 10.46 -9.46 20.26
N ASP A 25 10.24 -8.37 20.99
CA ASP A 25 9.71 -7.14 20.40
C ASP A 25 10.77 -6.52 19.49
N ASP A 26 10.34 -5.90 18.40
CA ASP A 26 11.24 -5.14 17.53
C ASP A 26 11.85 -3.95 18.27
N CYS A 27 13.11 -3.61 17.97
CA CYS A 27 13.81 -2.55 18.69
C CYS A 27 13.35 -1.14 18.29
N GLU A 28 12.84 -0.95 17.08
CA GLU A 28 12.42 0.36 16.56
C GLU A 28 10.89 0.52 16.68
N HIS A 29 10.13 -0.54 16.42
CA HIS A 29 8.67 -0.50 16.40
C HIS A 29 8.02 -1.62 17.26
N PRO A 30 8.31 -1.71 18.57
CA PRO A 30 7.86 -2.80 19.44
C PRO A 30 6.33 -2.96 19.57
N GLY A 31 5.58 -1.88 19.27
CA GLY A 31 4.11 -1.91 19.25
C GLY A 31 3.56 -2.66 18.03
N ALA A 32 4.14 -2.43 16.85
CA ALA A 32 3.65 -2.94 15.56
C ALA A 32 4.37 -4.22 15.10
N LEU A 33 5.62 -4.42 15.51
CA LEU A 33 6.51 -5.47 15.01
C LEU A 33 7.01 -6.39 16.12
N LYS A 34 6.99 -7.70 15.86
CA LYS A 34 7.59 -8.73 16.72
C LYS A 34 8.41 -9.72 15.91
N ASN A 35 9.64 -9.98 16.34
CA ASN A 35 10.51 -10.98 15.75
C ASN A 35 10.12 -12.37 16.28
N ILE A 36 10.02 -13.34 15.39
CA ILE A 36 9.74 -14.75 15.70
C ILE A 36 10.81 -15.60 15.02
N ASP A 37 11.69 -16.17 15.83
CA ASP A 37 12.72 -17.10 15.41
C ASP A 37 12.34 -18.54 15.74
N VAL A 38 12.54 -19.43 14.76
CA VAL A 38 12.28 -20.87 14.87
C VAL A 38 13.60 -21.61 14.70
N GLU A 39 14.10 -22.17 15.81
CA GLU A 39 15.36 -22.91 15.83
C GLU A 39 15.09 -24.42 15.80
N VAL A 40 15.71 -25.15 14.87
CA VAL A 40 15.67 -26.61 14.84
C VAL A 40 16.98 -27.20 15.34
N ARG A 41 16.89 -28.02 16.39
CA ARG A 41 18.04 -28.70 17.00
C ARG A 41 17.97 -30.21 16.87
N HIS A 42 19.08 -30.82 16.49
CA HIS A 42 19.30 -32.28 16.52
C HIS A 42 20.14 -32.65 17.75
N PRO A 43 19.82 -33.74 18.49
CA PRO A 43 20.52 -34.13 19.71
C PRO A 43 22.04 -34.28 19.57
N GLU A 44 22.51 -34.79 18.43
CA GLU A 44 23.94 -35.02 18.17
C GLU A 44 24.65 -33.87 17.44
N HIS A 45 23.90 -32.98 16.77
CA HIS A 45 24.46 -31.98 15.87
C HIS A 45 24.20 -30.53 16.32
N GLY A 46 23.46 -30.34 17.41
CA GLY A 46 23.07 -29.01 17.87
C GLY A 46 22.09 -28.36 16.91
N GLN A 47 22.20 -27.05 16.73
CA GLN A 47 21.39 -26.29 15.77
C GLN A 47 21.71 -26.70 14.33
N ILE A 48 20.67 -27.10 13.59
CA ILE A 48 20.80 -27.53 12.18
C ILE A 48 20.05 -26.62 11.21
N ALA A 49 19.14 -25.79 11.70
CA ALA A 49 18.40 -24.82 10.90
C ALA A 49 17.85 -23.67 11.77
N LEU A 50 17.61 -22.54 11.12
CA LEU A 50 17.00 -21.34 11.67
C LEU A 50 15.99 -20.79 10.65
N LEU A 51 14.85 -20.33 11.12
CA LEU A 51 13.93 -19.51 10.35
C LEU A 51 13.66 -18.24 11.14
N SER A 52 13.80 -17.09 10.51
CA SER A 52 13.46 -15.79 11.09
C SER A 52 12.24 -15.21 10.39
N SER A 53 11.32 -14.68 11.17
CA SER A 53 10.08 -14.09 10.66
C SER A 53 9.67 -12.88 11.49
N LEU A 54 8.94 -11.97 10.84
CA LEU A 54 8.43 -10.74 11.44
C LEU A 54 6.91 -10.79 11.48
N LYS A 55 6.34 -10.68 12.67
CA LYS A 55 4.90 -10.50 12.87
C LYS A 55 4.56 -9.02 12.84
N ILE A 56 3.65 -8.64 11.96
CA ILE A 56 3.28 -7.26 11.65
C ILE A 56 1.81 -7.05 12.04
N ASP A 57 1.61 -6.16 13.01
CA ASP A 57 0.31 -5.68 13.48
C ASP A 57 -0.01 -4.34 12.84
N ARG A 58 -0.71 -4.39 11.69
CA ARG A 58 -1.04 -3.21 10.89
C ARG A 58 -1.94 -2.23 11.62
N SER A 59 -2.76 -2.69 12.55
CA SER A 59 -3.66 -1.83 13.34
C SER A 59 -2.88 -0.82 14.19
N LYS A 60 -1.63 -1.17 14.55
CA LYS A 60 -0.73 -0.33 15.34
C LYS A 60 0.24 0.48 14.50
N CYS A 61 0.08 0.47 13.18
CA CYS A 61 0.86 1.32 12.30
C CYS A 61 0.27 2.73 12.16
N PHE A 62 -1.00 2.96 12.54
CA PHE A 62 -1.65 4.29 12.54
C PHE A 62 -1.47 5.09 11.22
N GLY A 63 -1.54 4.41 10.07
CA GLY A 63 -1.35 5.03 8.75
C GLY A 63 0.12 5.20 8.32
N GLN A 64 1.09 4.79 9.13
CA GLN A 64 2.53 4.79 8.84
C GLN A 64 3.04 3.42 8.35
N PHE A 65 2.14 2.56 7.84
CA PHE A 65 2.48 1.18 7.50
C PHE A 65 3.68 1.09 6.54
N LEU A 66 3.68 1.85 5.44
CA LEU A 66 4.79 1.81 4.47
C LEU A 66 6.10 2.36 5.04
N GLN A 67 6.03 3.37 5.91
CA GLN A 67 7.21 3.96 6.54
C GLN A 67 7.86 2.97 7.51
N ILE A 68 7.07 2.33 8.39
CA ILE A 68 7.57 1.32 9.34
C ILE A 68 8.24 0.15 8.61
N MET A 69 7.71 -0.24 7.44
CA MET A 69 8.32 -1.29 6.61
C MET A 69 9.64 -0.83 5.96
N ASP A 70 9.72 0.43 5.52
CA ASP A 70 10.91 1.03 4.93
C ASP A 70 12.05 1.21 5.95
N ASP A 71 11.71 1.70 7.15
CA ASP A 71 12.65 1.88 8.26
C ASP A 71 13.30 0.55 8.65
N HIS A 72 12.53 -0.55 8.65
CA HIS A 72 13.06 -1.87 9.01
C HIS A 72 13.98 -2.48 7.94
N SER A 73 13.57 -2.57 6.67
CA SER A 73 14.45 -3.07 5.60
C SER A 73 13.95 -2.77 4.18
N GLN A 74 14.90 -2.69 3.22
CA GLN A 74 14.59 -2.58 1.78
C GLN A 74 13.67 -3.73 1.29
N GLU A 75 13.82 -4.92 1.84
CA GLU A 75 12.98 -6.07 1.47
C GLU A 75 11.53 -5.86 1.91
N LEU A 76 11.31 -5.39 3.13
CA LEU A 76 9.97 -5.08 3.64
C LEU A 76 9.37 -3.86 2.95
N HIS A 77 10.19 -2.86 2.59
CA HIS A 77 9.75 -1.77 1.73
C HIS A 77 9.13 -2.32 0.43
N GLU A 78 9.86 -3.16 -0.31
CA GLU A 78 9.39 -3.76 -1.56
C GLU A 78 8.13 -4.60 -1.38
N PHE A 79 8.09 -5.43 -0.33
CA PHE A 79 6.89 -6.19 0.07
C PHE A 79 5.68 -5.28 0.28
N SER A 80 5.86 -4.23 1.08
CA SER A 80 4.78 -3.37 1.52
C SER A 80 4.21 -2.55 0.36
N VAL A 81 5.06 -1.91 -0.46
CA VAL A 81 4.62 -1.09 -1.60
C VAL A 81 4.08 -1.94 -2.75
N LYS A 82 4.51 -3.20 -2.89
CA LYS A 82 4.02 -4.08 -3.96
C LYS A 82 2.60 -4.57 -3.67
N LEU A 83 2.34 -4.99 -2.44
CA LEU A 83 1.09 -5.66 -2.08
C LEU A 83 0.06 -4.72 -1.48
N PHE A 84 0.47 -3.76 -0.65
CA PHE A 84 -0.44 -2.97 0.17
C PHE A 84 -0.36 -1.49 -0.18
N ASN A 85 -1.42 -0.76 0.14
CA ASN A 85 -1.43 0.71 0.12
C ASN A 85 -0.83 1.29 1.41
N LYS A 86 -0.78 2.62 1.52
CA LYS A 86 -0.29 3.33 2.72
C LYS A 86 -0.96 2.92 4.05
N TYR A 87 -2.12 2.29 3.99
CA TYR A 87 -2.90 1.83 5.15
C TYR A 87 -2.72 0.35 5.48
N GLY A 88 -1.81 -0.35 4.79
CA GLY A 88 -1.62 -1.78 4.99
C GLY A 88 -2.78 -2.63 4.45
N LYS A 89 -3.66 -2.08 3.62
CA LYS A 89 -4.73 -2.80 2.93
C LYS A 89 -4.25 -3.23 1.54
N LEU A 90 -4.58 -4.46 1.15
CA LEU A 90 -4.19 -5.08 -0.10
C LEU A 90 -4.67 -4.23 -1.28
N LYS A 91 -3.76 -3.98 -2.23
CA LYS A 91 -4.08 -3.16 -3.39
C LYS A 91 -5.19 -3.80 -4.24
N PRO A 92 -6.15 -3.01 -4.76
CA PRO A 92 -7.23 -3.52 -5.61
C PRO A 92 -6.76 -4.34 -6.81
N ASP A 93 -5.57 -4.05 -7.35
CA ASP A 93 -4.93 -4.81 -8.42
C ASP A 93 -4.85 -6.32 -8.11
N HIS A 94 -4.68 -6.69 -6.84
CA HIS A 94 -4.51 -8.08 -6.43
C HIS A 94 -5.83 -8.79 -6.10
N VAL A 95 -6.95 -8.05 -6.08
CA VAL A 95 -8.28 -8.55 -5.71
C VAL A 95 -9.24 -8.47 -6.90
N ASP A 96 -9.39 -7.27 -7.45
CA ASP A 96 -10.49 -6.92 -8.35
C ASP A 96 -10.07 -7.05 -9.82
N HIS A 97 -8.80 -6.80 -10.11
CA HIS A 97 -8.29 -6.72 -11.48
C HIS A 97 -8.24 -8.10 -12.16
N GLU A 98 -8.80 -8.22 -13.37
CA GLU A 98 -8.93 -9.51 -14.08
C GLU A 98 -7.60 -10.23 -14.32
N TYR A 99 -6.55 -9.50 -14.69
CA TYR A 99 -5.22 -10.05 -14.94
C TYR A 99 -4.33 -10.15 -13.69
N HIS A 100 -4.19 -9.07 -12.92
CA HIS A 100 -3.21 -8.94 -11.82
C HIS A 100 -3.56 -9.76 -10.57
N LYS A 101 -4.84 -10.07 -10.32
CA LYS A 101 -5.26 -10.95 -9.21
C LYS A 101 -4.77 -12.40 -9.30
N GLY A 102 -4.14 -12.79 -10.41
CA GLY A 102 -3.54 -14.11 -10.58
C GLY A 102 -4.59 -15.22 -10.50
N SER A 103 -4.45 -16.12 -9.53
CA SER A 103 -5.42 -17.20 -9.30
C SER A 103 -6.72 -16.72 -8.63
N GLY A 104 -6.72 -15.54 -8.00
CA GLY A 104 -7.83 -15.03 -7.20
C GLY A 104 -8.12 -15.86 -5.94
N CYS A 105 -7.17 -16.69 -5.48
CA CYS A 105 -7.33 -17.44 -4.22
C CYS A 105 -7.05 -16.60 -2.97
N TRP A 106 -6.65 -15.35 -3.17
CA TRP A 106 -6.44 -14.33 -2.15
C TRP A 106 -7.29 -13.11 -2.50
N GLY A 107 -7.92 -12.52 -1.51
CA GLY A 107 -8.80 -11.36 -1.62
C GLY A 107 -8.65 -10.44 -0.41
N ARG A 108 -9.75 -9.76 -0.08
CA ARG A 108 -9.82 -8.78 1.01
C ARG A 108 -9.62 -9.41 2.39
N GLU A 109 -9.66 -10.73 2.54
CA GLU A 109 -9.33 -11.39 3.80
C GLU A 109 -7.87 -11.12 4.24
N LEU A 110 -6.98 -10.75 3.31
CA LEU A 110 -5.62 -10.29 3.64
C LEU A 110 -5.61 -8.89 4.26
N ASP A 111 -6.70 -8.13 4.25
CA ASP A 111 -6.83 -6.81 4.88
C ASP A 111 -6.95 -6.88 6.40
N ASP A 112 -7.24 -8.08 6.91
CA ASP A 112 -7.50 -8.38 8.31
C ASP A 112 -6.45 -9.34 8.88
N GLY A 113 -6.41 -9.43 10.21
CA GLY A 113 -5.44 -10.26 10.92
C GLY A 113 -3.99 -9.78 10.79
N MET A 114 -3.08 -10.57 11.36
CA MET A 114 -1.65 -10.26 11.40
C MET A 114 -0.95 -10.83 10.17
N LEU A 115 0.06 -10.12 9.69
CA LEU A 115 0.95 -10.63 8.63
C LEU A 115 2.21 -11.19 9.28
N ILE A 116 2.61 -12.42 8.92
CA ILE A 116 3.86 -13.03 9.37
C ILE A 116 4.77 -13.15 8.16
N TYR A 117 5.70 -12.21 8.01
CA TYR A 117 6.65 -12.20 6.91
C TYR A 117 7.86 -13.08 7.23
N VAL A 118 8.13 -14.10 6.43
CA VAL A 118 9.32 -14.95 6.55
C VAL A 118 10.49 -14.21 5.92
N VAL A 119 11.43 -13.77 6.76
CA VAL A 119 12.62 -13.01 6.37
C VAL A 119 13.69 -13.95 5.84
N ASP A 120 13.99 -15.03 6.56
CA ASP A 120 15.02 -15.97 6.13
C ASP A 120 14.74 -17.40 6.59
N VAL A 121 15.23 -18.37 5.79
CA VAL A 121 15.15 -19.80 6.05
C VAL A 121 16.51 -20.44 5.79
N GLU A 122 17.29 -20.61 6.85
CA GLU A 122 18.61 -21.23 6.79
C GLU A 122 18.56 -22.70 7.18
N VAL A 123 19.06 -23.56 6.29
CA VAL A 123 19.29 -24.98 6.59
C VAL A 123 20.74 -25.32 6.32
N ASN A 124 21.41 -25.86 7.35
CA ASN A 124 22.80 -26.31 7.23
C ASN A 124 22.93 -27.26 6.02
N PRO A 125 23.91 -27.04 5.12
CA PRO A 125 24.06 -27.81 3.88
C PRO A 125 23.98 -29.34 4.04
N SER A 126 24.49 -29.89 5.15
CA SER A 126 24.50 -31.33 5.44
C SER A 126 23.10 -31.91 5.74
N PHE A 127 22.11 -31.06 5.98
CA PHE A 127 20.73 -31.41 6.34
C PHE A 127 19.70 -30.90 5.32
N ARG A 128 20.14 -30.25 4.24
CA ARG A 128 19.28 -29.89 3.10
C ARG A 128 18.67 -31.13 2.46
N ASN A 129 17.48 -30.97 1.86
CA ASN A 129 16.69 -32.05 1.24
C ASN A 129 16.23 -33.18 2.20
N LYS A 130 16.34 -33.00 3.51
CA LYS A 130 15.85 -33.96 4.53
C LYS A 130 14.54 -33.55 5.21
N GLY A 131 13.83 -32.56 4.65
CA GLY A 131 12.54 -32.08 5.17
C GLY A 131 12.61 -31.01 6.27
N VAL A 132 13.82 -30.59 6.69
CA VAL A 132 14.01 -29.64 7.81
C VAL A 132 13.32 -28.28 7.56
N GLY A 133 13.46 -27.70 6.36
CA GLY A 133 12.78 -26.44 6.03
C GLY A 133 11.25 -26.56 6.06
N SER A 134 10.70 -27.68 5.57
CA SER A 134 9.26 -27.97 5.66
C SER A 134 8.78 -28.13 7.10
N LEU A 135 9.61 -28.73 7.97
CA LEU A 135 9.31 -28.83 9.39
C LEU A 135 9.21 -27.44 10.03
N MET A 136 10.14 -26.52 9.74
CA MET A 136 10.10 -25.15 10.27
C MET A 136 8.84 -24.39 9.86
N LEU A 137 8.53 -24.34 8.56
CA LEU A 137 7.33 -23.67 8.06
C LEU A 137 6.05 -24.26 8.65
N LYS A 138 5.97 -25.59 8.75
CA LYS A 138 4.85 -26.28 9.37
C LYS A 138 4.73 -25.92 10.85
N LYS A 139 5.84 -25.90 11.59
CA LYS A 139 5.85 -25.58 13.02
C LYS A 139 5.50 -24.14 13.30
N LEU A 140 5.95 -23.20 12.45
CA LEU A 140 5.53 -21.80 12.51
C LEU A 140 4.01 -21.68 12.32
N LEU A 141 3.46 -22.32 11.29
CA LEU A 141 2.01 -22.32 11.02
C LEU A 141 1.18 -22.94 12.17
N GLU A 142 1.68 -24.00 12.80
CA GLU A 142 1.04 -24.66 13.95
C GLU A 142 1.25 -23.91 15.27
N SER A 143 2.12 -22.90 15.31
CA SER A 143 2.49 -22.20 16.53
C SER A 143 1.33 -21.34 17.09
N PRO A 144 1.36 -21.00 18.40
CA PRO A 144 0.41 -20.06 18.98
C PRO A 144 0.61 -18.61 18.49
N TYR A 145 1.71 -18.32 17.78
CA TYR A 145 2.02 -16.97 17.29
C TYR A 145 1.32 -16.64 15.97
N VAL A 146 0.74 -17.64 15.30
CA VAL A 146 -0.06 -17.48 14.08
C VAL A 146 -1.51 -17.81 14.42
N GLY A 147 -2.37 -16.79 14.41
CA GLY A 147 -3.82 -16.91 14.59
C GLY A 147 -4.51 -17.64 13.43
N GLU A 148 -5.81 -17.91 13.59
CA GLU A 148 -6.63 -18.56 12.55
C GLU A 148 -6.82 -17.68 11.31
N HIS A 149 -6.88 -16.36 11.52
CA HIS A 149 -7.00 -15.33 10.48
C HIS A 149 -5.66 -14.65 10.15
N ASP A 150 -4.54 -15.19 10.62
CA ASP A 150 -3.21 -14.67 10.31
C ASP A 150 -2.64 -15.35 9.06
N TYR A 151 -1.78 -14.64 8.33
CA TYR A 151 -1.21 -15.12 7.07
C TYR A 151 0.30 -15.11 7.09
N ILE A 152 0.92 -16.23 6.71
CA ILE A 152 2.37 -16.31 6.55
C ILE A 152 2.71 -15.92 5.11
N ILE A 153 3.55 -14.89 4.93
CA ILE A 153 3.99 -14.39 3.64
C ILE A 153 5.49 -14.64 3.48
N ALA A 154 5.93 -14.94 2.27
CA ALA A 154 7.35 -15.09 1.95
C ALA A 154 7.65 -14.55 0.55
N TRP A 155 8.86 -14.02 0.38
CA TRP A 155 9.45 -13.77 -0.93
C TRP A 155 10.49 -14.85 -1.25
N PRO A 156 10.24 -15.72 -2.25
CA PRO A 156 11.22 -16.75 -2.64
C PRO A 156 12.43 -16.17 -3.38
N ALA A 157 13.25 -15.36 -2.71
CA ALA A 157 14.50 -14.79 -3.23
C ALA A 157 15.69 -15.72 -2.95
N LEU A 158 16.67 -15.72 -3.85
CA LEU A 158 17.92 -16.47 -3.65
C LEU A 158 18.92 -15.57 -2.93
N THR A 159 19.48 -16.04 -1.82
CA THR A 159 20.55 -15.31 -1.09
C THR A 159 21.92 -15.44 -1.75
N GLU A 160 22.13 -16.44 -2.62
CA GLU A 160 23.37 -16.66 -3.34
C GLU A 160 23.42 -15.86 -4.66
N SER A 161 24.49 -15.09 -4.86
CA SER A 161 24.75 -14.43 -6.16
C SER A 161 25.17 -15.47 -7.22
N ILE A 162 24.28 -15.72 -8.20
CA ILE A 162 24.51 -16.69 -9.27
C ILE A 162 24.58 -15.94 -10.61
N LYS A 163 25.74 -16.00 -11.26
CA LYS A 163 26.00 -15.33 -12.54
C LYS A 163 25.53 -16.12 -13.77
N ASP A 164 25.12 -17.37 -13.64
CA ASP A 164 24.61 -18.14 -14.79
C ASP A 164 23.08 -18.14 -14.77
N ARG A 165 22.46 -17.56 -15.80
CA ARG A 165 21.01 -17.43 -15.90
C ARG A 165 20.26 -18.77 -15.86
N LYS A 166 20.80 -19.81 -16.50
CA LYS A 166 20.15 -21.13 -16.51
C LYS A 166 20.19 -21.75 -15.12
N VAL A 167 21.33 -21.62 -14.43
CA VAL A 167 21.49 -22.11 -13.06
C VAL A 167 20.60 -21.32 -12.11
N TRP A 168 20.57 -19.99 -12.24
CA TRP A 168 19.73 -19.11 -11.43
C TRP A 168 18.24 -19.48 -11.61
N ASN A 169 17.76 -19.59 -12.85
CA ASN A 169 16.39 -19.99 -13.16
C ASN A 169 16.03 -21.37 -12.57
N ALA A 170 16.94 -22.34 -12.66
CA ALA A 170 16.73 -23.66 -12.09
C ALA A 170 16.61 -23.61 -10.55
N LYS A 171 17.49 -22.87 -9.86
CA LYS A 171 17.42 -22.72 -8.40
C LYS A 171 16.18 -21.94 -7.95
N LYS A 172 15.80 -20.87 -8.68
CA LYS A 172 14.57 -20.12 -8.40
C LYS A 172 13.34 -21.03 -8.54
N ALA A 173 13.29 -21.88 -9.56
CA ALA A 173 12.22 -22.85 -9.74
C ALA A 173 12.18 -23.90 -8.62
N GLU A 174 13.34 -24.38 -8.15
CA GLU A 174 13.42 -25.28 -6.99
C GLU A 174 12.87 -24.62 -5.72
N LEU A 175 13.23 -23.36 -5.47
CA LEU A 175 12.77 -22.59 -4.31
C LEU A 175 11.25 -22.33 -4.37
N VAL A 176 10.72 -21.94 -5.53
CA VAL A 176 9.28 -21.80 -5.75
C VAL A 176 8.55 -23.13 -5.50
N ASN A 177 9.10 -24.24 -5.99
CA ASN A 177 8.54 -25.57 -5.75
C ASN A 177 8.57 -25.96 -4.27
N PHE A 178 9.61 -25.55 -3.53
CA PHE A 178 9.67 -25.73 -2.08
C PHE A 178 8.52 -25.01 -1.38
N PHE A 179 8.28 -23.73 -1.64
CA PHE A 179 7.16 -23.00 -1.03
C PHE A 179 5.81 -23.60 -1.44
N ARG A 180 5.60 -23.90 -2.72
CA ARG A 180 4.36 -24.53 -3.21
C ARG A 180 4.07 -25.88 -2.54
N LYS A 181 5.11 -26.70 -2.31
CA LYS A 181 5.01 -27.97 -1.57
C LYS A 181 4.60 -27.78 -0.11
N ASN A 182 4.92 -26.63 0.47
CA ASN A 182 4.51 -26.23 1.82
C ASN A 182 3.21 -25.40 1.82
N ASN A 183 2.35 -25.57 0.81
CA ASN A 183 1.03 -24.94 0.66
C ASN A 183 1.01 -23.43 0.48
N PHE A 184 2.16 -22.82 0.18
CA PHE A 184 2.19 -21.42 -0.21
C PHE A 184 1.64 -21.24 -1.63
N ARG A 185 0.85 -20.20 -1.85
CA ARG A 185 0.33 -19.79 -3.17
C ARG A 185 0.60 -18.32 -3.40
N ARG A 186 0.81 -17.95 -4.66
CA ARG A 186 1.20 -16.59 -5.03
C ARG A 186 0.08 -15.60 -4.75
N ILE A 187 0.42 -14.41 -4.25
CA ILE A 187 -0.53 -13.29 -4.08
C ILE A 187 -0.54 -12.52 -5.39
N GLY A 188 -1.67 -12.53 -6.10
CA GLY A 188 -1.75 -11.94 -7.43
C GLY A 188 -0.74 -12.55 -8.41
N ARG A 189 -0.21 -11.70 -9.31
CA ARG A 189 0.93 -12.01 -10.18
C ARG A 189 2.24 -11.43 -9.66
N THR A 190 2.38 -11.29 -8.34
CA THR A 190 3.58 -10.76 -7.70
C THR A 190 4.61 -11.85 -7.39
N GLU A 191 5.78 -11.47 -6.93
CA GLU A 191 6.85 -12.33 -6.44
C GLU A 191 6.55 -12.98 -5.06
N PHE A 192 5.57 -12.45 -4.33
CA PHE A 192 5.22 -12.86 -2.97
C PHE A 192 4.24 -14.02 -2.93
N PHE A 193 4.39 -14.87 -1.92
CA PHE A 193 3.52 -16.01 -1.67
C PHE A 193 2.96 -15.93 -0.25
N ALA A 194 1.69 -16.33 -0.08
CA ALA A 194 1.06 -16.46 1.22
C ALA A 194 0.69 -17.92 1.52
N CYS A 195 0.50 -18.22 2.80
CA CYS A 195 -0.04 -19.47 3.32
C CYS A 195 -1.02 -19.17 4.47
N ALA A 196 -2.24 -19.67 4.34
CA ALA A 196 -3.28 -19.56 5.36
C ALA A 196 -3.18 -20.73 6.35
N LYS A 197 -3.52 -20.45 7.61
CA LYS A 197 -3.63 -21.48 8.65
C LYS A 197 -4.88 -22.34 8.48
N ASP A 198 -5.99 -21.70 8.14
CA ASP A 198 -7.26 -22.38 7.85
C ASP A 198 -7.08 -23.42 6.72
N PRO A 199 -7.33 -24.72 6.98
CA PRO A 199 -7.21 -25.77 5.98
C PRO A 199 -8.26 -25.69 4.87
N GLU A 200 -9.40 -25.04 5.09
CA GLU A 200 -10.49 -24.90 4.11
C GLU A 200 -10.33 -23.67 3.21
N HIS A 201 -9.33 -22.83 3.49
CA HIS A 201 -9.05 -21.64 2.70
C HIS A 201 -8.76 -22.00 1.22
N PRO A 202 -9.27 -21.24 0.22
CA PRO A 202 -9.12 -21.57 -1.20
C PRO A 202 -7.68 -21.86 -1.66
N SER A 203 -6.71 -21.14 -1.11
CA SER A 203 -5.29 -21.34 -1.41
C SER A 203 -4.76 -22.73 -1.02
N ARG A 204 -5.38 -23.41 -0.04
CA ARG A 204 -5.04 -24.77 0.40
C ARG A 204 -5.48 -25.85 -0.57
N HIS A 205 -6.54 -25.57 -1.33
CA HIS A 205 -7.11 -26.48 -2.32
C HIS A 205 -6.60 -26.24 -3.74
N LEU A 206 -5.97 -25.10 -3.99
CA LEU A 206 -5.36 -24.79 -5.28
C LEU A 206 -4.15 -25.71 -5.52
N ALA A 207 -4.14 -26.47 -6.61
CA ALA A 207 -2.98 -27.29 -6.95
C ALA A 207 -1.77 -26.42 -7.31
N ALA A 208 -0.55 -26.87 -6.98
CA ALA A 208 0.68 -26.13 -7.29
C ALA A 208 0.85 -25.83 -8.80
N SER A 209 0.29 -26.68 -9.67
CA SER A 209 0.29 -26.48 -11.13
C SER A 209 -0.76 -25.48 -11.64
N GLN A 210 -1.72 -25.10 -10.79
CA GLN A 210 -2.75 -24.10 -11.08
C GLN A 210 -2.43 -22.74 -10.44
N ASP A 211 -1.34 -22.65 -9.68
CA ASP A 211 -0.83 -21.40 -9.11
C ASP A 211 -0.37 -20.46 -10.23
N ALA A 212 -0.66 -19.16 -10.07
CA ALA A 212 -0.38 -18.18 -11.10
C ALA A 212 1.13 -18.04 -11.35
N GLU A 213 1.51 -17.84 -12.61
CA GLU A 213 2.84 -17.36 -12.95
C GLU A 213 2.95 -15.89 -12.52
N GLY A 214 3.98 -15.60 -11.72
CA GLY A 214 4.32 -14.22 -11.37
C GLY A 214 4.91 -13.50 -12.58
N HIS A 215 4.96 -12.18 -12.51
CA HIS A 215 5.70 -11.40 -13.48
C HIS A 215 7.17 -11.83 -13.49
N LEU A 216 7.80 -11.79 -14.67
CA LEU A 216 9.23 -12.05 -14.80
C LEU A 216 9.98 -10.89 -14.14
N GLN A 217 10.34 -11.01 -12.86
CA GLN A 217 11.39 -10.18 -12.29
C GLN A 217 12.69 -10.52 -13.04
N LEU A 218 13.05 -9.69 -14.03
CA LEU A 218 14.41 -9.66 -14.60
C LEU A 218 15.37 -8.84 -13.72
N ALA A 219 14.87 -8.24 -12.63
CA ALA A 219 15.63 -7.43 -11.69
C ALA A 219 16.63 -8.23 -10.83
N ASP A 220 16.48 -9.55 -10.75
CA ASP A 220 17.47 -10.43 -10.13
C ASP A 220 18.61 -10.72 -11.12
N ILE A 221 19.42 -9.68 -11.36
CA ILE A 221 20.74 -9.66 -12.02
C ILE A 221 20.82 -10.56 -13.27
N ASP A 222 20.33 -10.05 -14.40
CA ASP A 222 20.78 -10.55 -15.71
C ASP A 222 22.28 -10.20 -15.87
N PRO A 223 23.18 -11.19 -15.95
CA PRO A 223 24.62 -10.96 -16.16
C PRO A 223 24.93 -10.37 -17.54
N ASP A 224 23.99 -10.47 -18.48
CA ASP A 224 24.08 -9.94 -19.84
C ASP A 224 23.32 -8.59 -19.98
N ARG A 225 22.78 -8.02 -18.90
CA ARG A 225 22.19 -6.66 -18.90
C ARG A 225 23.23 -5.59 -18.67
N GLY A 226 22.89 -4.39 -19.13
CA GLY A 226 23.62 -3.22 -18.65
C GLY A 226 23.31 -2.93 -17.17
N VAL A 227 24.33 -2.49 -16.41
CA VAL A 227 24.21 -2.17 -14.99
C VAL A 227 24.11 -0.65 -14.82
N ARG A 228 23.20 -0.17 -13.96
CA ARG A 228 23.23 1.24 -13.52
C ARG A 228 24.36 1.41 -12.51
N VAL A 229 25.45 2.01 -12.95
CA VAL A 229 26.60 2.37 -12.12
C VAL A 229 26.40 3.78 -11.59
N MET A 230 26.40 3.91 -10.27
CA MET A 230 26.44 5.20 -9.60
C MET A 230 27.91 5.64 -9.52
N GLU A 231 28.25 6.71 -10.24
CA GLU A 231 29.57 7.32 -10.21
C GLU A 231 29.53 8.60 -9.37
N MET A 232 30.40 8.68 -8.36
CA MET A 232 30.60 9.92 -7.60
C MET A 232 31.48 10.89 -8.38
N LEU A 233 30.92 12.04 -8.74
CA LEU A 233 31.65 13.14 -9.35
C LEU A 233 32.36 14.00 -8.29
N PRO A 234 33.43 14.72 -8.68
CA PRO A 234 34.06 15.72 -7.80
C PRO A 234 33.03 16.76 -7.33
N GLY A 235 32.94 16.97 -6.01
CA GLY A 235 31.96 17.89 -5.40
C GLY A 235 30.71 17.22 -4.82
N GLY A 236 30.68 15.88 -4.74
CA GLY A 236 29.60 15.14 -4.05
C GLY A 236 28.33 14.97 -4.86
N GLN A 237 28.37 15.23 -6.18
CA GLN A 237 27.27 14.94 -7.08
C GLN A 237 27.32 13.47 -7.53
N PHE A 238 26.16 12.84 -7.67
CA PHE A 238 26.04 11.50 -8.20
C PHE A 238 25.65 11.55 -9.67
N ASN A 239 26.29 10.72 -10.49
CA ASN A 239 25.88 10.48 -11.87
C ASN A 239 25.47 9.00 -12.00
N MET A 240 24.26 8.77 -12.52
CA MET A 240 23.79 7.42 -12.83
C MET A 240 24.14 7.12 -14.29
N ARG A 241 25.06 6.18 -14.51
CA ARG A 241 25.47 5.74 -15.85
C ARG A 241 25.00 4.31 -16.10
N TYR A 242 24.38 4.06 -17.24
CA TYR A 242 24.05 2.69 -17.66
C TYR A 242 25.24 2.10 -18.43
N GLU A 243 25.87 1.06 -17.89
CA GLU A 243 26.99 0.35 -18.51
C GLU A 243 26.51 -0.94 -19.18
N ARG A 244 26.47 -0.98 -20.51
CA ARG A 244 26.13 -2.19 -21.28
C ARG A 244 27.31 -3.18 -21.41
N PRO A 245 27.03 -4.48 -21.62
CA PRO A 245 28.05 -5.45 -21.97
C PRO A 245 28.87 -5.03 -23.21
N PRO A 246 30.19 -5.35 -23.25
CA PRO A 246 31.03 -5.03 -24.39
C PRO A 246 30.53 -5.68 -25.68
N GLY A 247 30.37 -4.87 -26.75
CA GLY A 247 30.02 -5.34 -28.10
C GLY A 247 28.59 -5.06 -28.54
N LEU A 248 27.72 -4.55 -27.65
CA LEU A 248 26.40 -4.03 -28.03
C LEU A 248 26.49 -2.53 -28.41
N PRO A 249 25.65 -2.05 -29.34
CA PRO A 249 25.55 -0.61 -29.61
C PRO A 249 25.12 0.13 -28.33
N PRO A 250 25.44 1.44 -28.20
CA PRO A 250 24.93 2.25 -27.10
C PRO A 250 23.39 2.18 -27.03
N HIS A 251 22.83 2.13 -25.83
CA HIS A 251 21.37 2.07 -25.62
C HIS A 251 20.64 3.22 -26.33
N GLU A 252 21.24 4.42 -26.34
CA GLU A 252 20.74 5.60 -27.05
C GLU A 252 20.65 5.45 -28.58
N VAL A 253 21.48 4.58 -29.17
CA VAL A 253 21.46 4.30 -30.62
C VAL A 253 20.41 3.23 -30.92
N GLU A 254 20.33 2.19 -30.09
CA GLU A 254 19.44 1.07 -30.32
C GLU A 254 17.98 1.39 -29.99
N PHE A 255 17.75 2.15 -28.93
CA PHE A 255 16.44 2.55 -28.41
C PHE A 255 16.33 4.07 -28.40
N ALA A 256 16.53 4.67 -29.58
CA ALA A 256 16.56 6.12 -29.75
C ALA A 256 15.27 6.82 -29.28
N VAL A 257 14.11 6.19 -29.48
CA VAL A 257 12.82 6.72 -29.03
C VAL A 257 12.72 6.67 -27.51
N HIS A 258 13.08 5.56 -26.85
CA HIS A 258 13.12 5.47 -25.39
C HIS A 258 14.05 6.52 -24.79
N HIS A 259 15.26 6.65 -25.36
CA HIS A 259 16.22 7.65 -24.89
C HIS A 259 15.70 9.07 -25.10
N ALA A 260 15.00 9.35 -26.20
CA ALA A 260 14.42 10.67 -26.42
C ALA A 260 13.36 11.02 -25.36
N ILE A 261 12.55 10.04 -24.94
CA ILE A 261 11.51 10.21 -23.93
C ILE A 261 12.12 10.33 -22.51
N ALA A 262 13.12 9.50 -22.18
CA ALA A 262 13.74 9.48 -20.85
C ALA A 262 14.70 10.66 -20.58
N ASP A 263 15.11 11.40 -21.60
CA ASP A 263 16.12 12.47 -21.48
C ASP A 263 15.52 13.77 -20.89
N ASP A 264 15.41 13.78 -19.57
CA ASP A 264 14.86 14.88 -18.76
C ASP A 264 15.63 16.21 -18.95
N LYS A 265 16.93 16.15 -19.27
CA LYS A 265 17.78 17.33 -19.52
C LYS A 265 17.37 18.10 -20.80
N ARG A 266 16.45 17.56 -21.59
CA ARG A 266 16.03 18.10 -22.88
C ARG A 266 14.52 18.36 -22.97
N LYS A 267 13.81 18.56 -21.85
CA LYS A 267 12.38 18.94 -21.79
C LYS A 267 11.96 20.16 -22.65
N HIS A 268 12.91 20.93 -23.21
CA HIS A 268 12.66 22.01 -24.17
C HIS A 268 12.73 21.60 -25.65
N ILE A 269 13.02 20.32 -25.95
CA ILE A 269 13.03 19.79 -27.32
C ILE A 269 11.62 19.35 -27.69
N ASP A 270 11.24 19.58 -28.95
CA ASP A 270 10.02 19.02 -29.54
C ASP A 270 10.12 17.49 -29.62
N ILE A 271 9.70 16.81 -28.54
CA ILE A 271 9.66 15.35 -28.43
C ILE A 271 8.78 14.74 -29.53
N ALA A 272 7.72 15.45 -29.93
CA ALA A 272 6.83 14.99 -30.98
C ALA A 272 7.54 14.97 -32.35
N ALA A 273 8.39 15.97 -32.64
CA ALA A 273 9.23 15.95 -33.84
C ALA A 273 10.21 14.77 -33.83
N LYS A 274 10.90 14.52 -32.70
CA LYS A 274 11.82 13.37 -32.58
C LYS A 274 11.12 12.02 -32.82
N ILE A 275 9.93 11.83 -32.27
CA ILE A 275 9.14 10.60 -32.47
C ILE A 275 8.76 10.45 -33.94
N ARG A 276 8.30 11.53 -34.59
CA ARG A 276 7.96 11.51 -36.03
C ARG A 276 9.17 11.24 -36.91
N ASP A 277 10.30 11.88 -36.63
CA ASP A 277 11.54 11.70 -37.38
C ASP A 277 12.09 10.27 -37.22
N ALA A 278 12.03 9.71 -36.01
CA ALA A 278 12.40 8.32 -35.76
C ALA A 278 11.48 7.34 -36.51
N TYR A 279 10.16 7.56 -36.49
CA TYR A 279 9.20 6.77 -37.26
C TYR A 279 9.43 6.87 -38.78
N ALA A 280 9.76 8.06 -39.29
CA ALA A 280 10.04 8.26 -40.70
C ALA A 280 11.34 7.57 -41.14
N ALA A 281 12.35 7.51 -40.26
CA ALA A 281 13.61 6.81 -40.51
C ALA A 281 13.47 5.29 -40.39
N ASP A 282 12.74 4.82 -39.38
CA ASP A 282 12.46 3.41 -39.11
C ASP A 282 11.08 3.26 -38.46
N PRO A 283 10.05 2.80 -39.21
CA PRO A 283 8.70 2.60 -38.67
C PRO A 283 8.63 1.63 -37.49
N THR A 284 9.61 0.72 -37.34
CA THR A 284 9.63 -0.24 -36.22
C THR A 284 10.15 0.37 -34.93
N SER A 285 10.83 1.52 -34.99
CA SER A 285 11.47 2.17 -33.85
C SER A 285 10.49 2.54 -32.74
N VAL A 286 9.27 2.95 -33.08
CA VAL A 286 8.22 3.40 -32.14
C VAL A 286 7.51 2.26 -31.42
N ARG A 287 7.74 1.01 -31.85
CA ARG A 287 7.24 -0.23 -31.20
C ARG A 287 8.36 -1.15 -30.73
N LYS A 288 9.61 -0.71 -30.86
CA LYS A 288 10.75 -1.49 -30.42
C LYS A 288 10.65 -1.70 -28.91
N ARG A 289 10.97 -2.90 -28.44
CA ARG A 289 10.99 -3.21 -27.01
C ARG A 289 12.41 -3.18 -26.51
N ASP A 290 12.62 -2.56 -25.36
CA ASP A 290 13.91 -2.62 -24.68
C ASP A 290 14.14 -3.99 -24.01
N GLU A 291 15.21 -4.06 -23.22
CA GLU A 291 15.62 -5.28 -22.50
C GLU A 291 14.58 -5.71 -21.44
N ASP A 292 13.70 -4.81 -20.99
CA ASP A 292 12.59 -5.06 -20.06
C ASP A 292 11.27 -5.36 -20.77
N GLY A 293 11.27 -5.42 -22.11
CA GLY A 293 10.03 -5.56 -22.89
C GLY A 293 9.23 -4.26 -22.98
N VAL A 294 9.77 -3.13 -22.50
CA VAL A 294 9.10 -1.84 -22.46
C VAL A 294 9.05 -1.23 -23.86
N THR A 295 7.87 -0.81 -24.29
CA THR A 295 7.67 -0.04 -25.52
C THR A 295 7.79 1.47 -25.25
N PRO A 296 8.02 2.31 -26.27
CA PRO A 296 8.00 3.76 -26.11
C PRO A 296 6.70 4.29 -25.50
N LEU A 297 5.55 3.70 -25.85
CA LEU A 297 4.26 4.10 -25.28
C LEU A 297 4.16 3.79 -23.79
N TYR A 298 4.62 2.60 -23.38
CA TYR A 298 4.71 2.23 -21.96
C TYR A 298 5.60 3.20 -21.20
N LEU A 299 6.80 3.48 -21.71
CA LEU A 299 7.74 4.39 -21.07
C LEU A 299 7.19 5.82 -20.95
N ALA A 300 6.60 6.35 -22.03
CA ALA A 300 6.00 7.68 -22.03
C ALA A 300 4.86 7.79 -21.02
N ALA A 301 4.02 6.74 -20.91
CA ALA A 301 2.92 6.71 -19.96
C ALA A 301 3.42 6.61 -18.51
N GLY A 302 4.42 5.76 -18.23
CA GLY A 302 5.03 5.64 -16.91
C GLY A 302 5.77 6.89 -16.46
N LEU A 303 6.36 7.66 -17.39
CA LEU A 303 6.96 8.97 -17.11
C LEU A 303 5.95 10.12 -17.12
N MET A 304 4.67 9.84 -17.39
CA MET A 304 3.58 10.82 -17.49
C MET A 304 3.87 11.93 -18.53
N ASP A 305 4.61 11.62 -19.60
CA ASP A 305 4.96 12.57 -20.66
C ASP A 305 3.81 12.71 -21.67
N LEU A 306 2.97 13.71 -21.45
CA LEU A 306 1.82 14.02 -22.30
C LEU A 306 2.23 14.30 -23.76
N GLY A 307 3.38 14.94 -23.99
CA GLY A 307 3.86 15.26 -25.32
C GLY A 307 4.22 14.00 -26.10
N ALA A 308 4.96 13.10 -25.47
CA ALA A 308 5.35 11.82 -26.05
C ALA A 308 4.14 10.90 -26.30
N VAL A 309 3.22 10.78 -25.33
CA VAL A 309 2.01 9.95 -25.46
C VAL A 309 1.14 10.45 -26.61
N ARG A 310 0.89 11.77 -26.70
CA ARG A 310 0.15 12.37 -27.81
C ARG A 310 0.83 12.12 -29.15
N ALA A 311 2.14 12.29 -29.22
CA ALA A 311 2.89 12.11 -30.46
C ALA A 311 2.83 10.66 -30.96
N LEU A 312 2.99 9.67 -30.07
CA LEU A 312 2.91 8.25 -30.41
C LEU A 312 1.51 7.87 -30.87
N LEU A 313 0.46 8.29 -30.16
CA LEU A 313 -0.93 7.99 -30.50
C LEU A 313 -1.43 8.74 -31.76
N SER A 314 -0.73 9.79 -32.17
CA SER A 314 -1.04 10.54 -33.41
C SER A 314 -0.38 9.94 -34.66
N LEU A 315 0.45 8.89 -34.52
CA LEU A 315 1.05 8.21 -35.67
C LEU A 315 -0.03 7.49 -36.51
N PRO A 316 0.23 7.24 -37.81
CA PRO A 316 -0.70 6.53 -38.67
C PRO A 316 -1.06 5.15 -38.10
N PRO A 317 -2.27 4.61 -38.37
CA PRO A 317 -2.68 3.30 -37.87
C PRO A 317 -1.71 2.16 -38.20
N GLU A 318 -1.00 2.25 -39.33
CA GLU A 318 0.02 1.29 -39.78
C GLU A 318 1.24 1.23 -38.85
N SER A 319 1.43 2.25 -37.99
CA SER A 319 2.44 2.22 -36.94
C SER A 319 2.21 1.11 -35.92
N GLY A 320 0.95 0.67 -35.74
CA GLY A 320 0.56 -0.38 -34.81
C GLY A 320 0.57 0.03 -33.33
N ILE A 321 0.73 1.31 -33.00
CA ILE A 321 0.83 1.80 -31.61
C ILE A 321 -0.42 1.45 -30.77
N ILE A 322 -1.61 1.43 -31.38
CA ILE A 322 -2.86 1.08 -30.71
C ILE A 322 -2.81 -0.34 -30.13
N GLU A 323 -2.12 -1.28 -30.77
CA GLU A 323 -1.95 -2.63 -30.25
C GLU A 323 -1.11 -2.65 -28.96
N ASP A 324 -0.27 -1.64 -28.73
CA ASP A 324 0.57 -1.55 -27.52
C ASP A 324 -0.21 -1.10 -26.28
N LEU A 325 -1.43 -0.55 -26.45
CA LEU A 325 -2.29 -0.11 -25.34
C LEU A 325 -2.68 -1.25 -24.39
N THR A 326 -2.76 -2.48 -24.89
CA THR A 326 -3.17 -3.65 -24.10
C THR A 326 -2.02 -4.63 -23.86
N ARG A 327 -0.79 -4.29 -24.26
CA ARG A 327 0.37 -5.17 -24.12
C ARG A 327 0.82 -5.27 -22.67
N ARG A 328 1.30 -6.45 -22.31
CA ARG A 328 1.76 -6.83 -20.98
C ARG A 328 3.04 -7.65 -21.02
N ASP A 329 3.67 -7.76 -22.19
CA ASP A 329 4.90 -8.53 -22.38
C ASP A 329 6.15 -7.70 -22.00
N ASN A 330 6.06 -7.05 -20.85
CA ASN A 330 7.14 -6.35 -20.15
C ASN A 330 7.37 -6.99 -18.78
N ALA A 331 8.49 -6.64 -18.15
CA ALA A 331 8.90 -7.19 -16.85
C ALA A 331 7.83 -7.06 -15.76
N ASP A 332 7.04 -5.98 -15.79
CA ASP A 332 6.00 -5.71 -14.79
C ASP A 332 4.64 -6.32 -15.14
N GLY A 333 4.43 -6.84 -16.35
CA GLY A 333 3.13 -7.33 -16.81
C GLY A 333 2.06 -6.26 -16.98
N MET A 334 2.46 -5.00 -17.11
CA MET A 334 1.56 -3.83 -17.08
C MET A 334 1.20 -3.33 -18.47
N THR A 335 0.01 -2.75 -18.62
CA THR A 335 -0.32 -1.90 -19.78
C THR A 335 0.24 -0.49 -19.60
N PRO A 336 0.34 0.33 -20.68
CA PRO A 336 0.68 1.75 -20.55
C PRO A 336 -0.24 2.52 -19.60
N LEU A 337 -1.54 2.21 -19.57
CA LEU A 337 -2.47 2.86 -18.64
C LEU A 337 -2.15 2.50 -17.19
N GLU A 338 -1.94 1.21 -16.92
CA GLU A 338 -1.68 0.74 -15.55
C GLU A 338 -0.36 1.26 -14.99
N VAL A 339 0.71 1.33 -15.80
CA VAL A 339 1.99 1.89 -15.31
C VAL A 339 1.85 3.39 -15.01
N CYS A 340 1.04 4.11 -15.79
CA CYS A 340 0.72 5.51 -15.52
C CYS A 340 -0.05 5.66 -14.20
N GLU A 341 -1.14 4.92 -14.02
CA GLU A 341 -1.96 4.98 -12.81
C GLU A 341 -1.17 4.55 -11.57
N ARG A 342 -0.31 3.52 -11.69
CA ARG A 342 0.61 3.10 -10.62
C ARG A 342 1.61 4.19 -10.25
N GLN A 343 2.23 4.83 -11.24
CA GLN A 343 3.19 5.90 -10.97
C GLN A 343 2.52 7.09 -10.29
N MET A 344 1.29 7.43 -10.70
CA MET A 344 0.50 8.47 -10.06
C MET A 344 0.25 8.16 -8.58
N VAL A 345 -0.22 6.95 -8.26
CA VAL A 345 -0.45 6.50 -6.88
C VAL A 345 0.85 6.52 -6.07
N SER A 346 1.94 5.96 -6.60
CA SER A 346 3.24 5.95 -5.93
C SER A 346 3.76 7.37 -5.66
N THR A 347 3.60 8.30 -6.61
CA THR A 347 4.00 9.71 -6.42
C THR A 347 3.17 10.40 -5.34
N ARG A 348 1.87 10.07 -5.24
CA ARG A 348 0.98 10.54 -4.18
C ARG A 348 1.43 9.99 -2.82
N GLU A 349 1.56 8.66 -2.69
CA GLU A 349 1.96 8.00 -1.44
C GLU A 349 3.30 8.54 -0.94
N PHE A 350 4.26 8.73 -1.83
CA PHE A 350 5.55 9.37 -1.51
C PHE A 350 5.37 10.81 -1.00
N SER A 351 4.55 11.62 -1.67
CA SER A 351 4.34 13.02 -1.27
C SER A 351 3.65 13.13 0.10
N GLU A 352 2.67 12.27 0.36
CA GLU A 352 1.93 12.24 1.63
C GLU A 352 2.82 11.74 2.77
N THR A 353 3.55 10.65 2.55
CA THR A 353 4.39 10.03 3.60
C THR A 353 5.66 10.83 3.87
N MET A 354 6.40 11.22 2.83
CA MET A 354 7.74 11.81 2.97
C MET A 354 7.74 13.34 3.05
N LEU A 355 6.78 14.00 2.38
CA LEU A 355 6.70 15.47 2.38
C LEU A 355 5.60 15.99 3.30
N GLY A 356 4.66 15.15 3.74
CA GLY A 356 3.50 15.57 4.52
C GLY A 356 2.51 16.44 3.73
N VAL A 357 2.74 16.64 2.43
CA VAL A 357 1.89 17.51 1.60
C VAL A 357 1.70 16.92 0.22
N TRP A 358 0.43 16.75 -0.15
CA TRP A 358 0.03 16.42 -1.52
C TRP A 358 -0.94 17.47 -2.07
N GLY A 359 -0.62 17.99 -3.26
CA GLY A 359 -1.39 19.04 -3.94
C GLY A 359 -2.47 18.52 -4.90
N GLY A 360 -2.63 17.19 -4.96
CA GLY A 360 -3.35 16.52 -6.04
C GLY A 360 -2.43 16.04 -7.16
N TYR A 361 -2.96 15.22 -8.06
CA TYR A 361 -2.23 14.72 -9.23
C TYR A 361 -1.84 15.86 -10.17
N ASP A 362 -0.74 15.69 -10.88
CA ASP A 362 -0.34 16.59 -11.95
C ASP A 362 -1.36 16.56 -13.11
N ASP A 363 -1.61 17.70 -13.75
CA ASP A 363 -2.62 17.80 -14.81
C ASP A 363 -2.24 16.96 -16.04
N ASP A 364 -0.96 16.89 -16.39
CA ASP A 364 -0.49 16.10 -17.53
C ASP A 364 -0.64 14.60 -17.26
N SER A 365 -0.42 14.13 -16.03
CA SER A 365 -0.66 12.73 -15.65
C SER A 365 -2.13 12.31 -15.84
N LEU A 366 -3.07 13.17 -15.46
CA LEU A 366 -4.50 12.95 -15.67
C LEU A 366 -4.88 13.03 -17.14
N ARG A 367 -4.25 13.93 -17.90
CA ARG A 367 -4.43 14.02 -19.36
C ARG A 367 -3.88 12.79 -20.08
N VAL A 368 -2.74 12.24 -19.67
CA VAL A 368 -2.21 10.98 -20.20
C VAL A 368 -3.20 9.85 -19.94
N THR A 369 -3.71 9.74 -18.72
CA THR A 369 -4.70 8.73 -18.32
C THR A 369 -5.94 8.78 -19.22
N VAL A 370 -6.58 9.95 -19.38
CA VAL A 370 -7.79 10.06 -20.23
C VAL A 370 -7.48 9.84 -21.71
N LEU A 371 -6.28 10.22 -22.19
CA LEU A 371 -5.86 9.97 -23.57
C LEU A 371 -5.75 8.47 -23.84
N LEU A 372 -5.11 7.73 -22.94
CA LEU A 372 -4.93 6.28 -23.04
C LEU A 372 -6.27 5.54 -22.96
N LYS A 373 -7.17 5.94 -22.05
CA LYS A 373 -8.53 5.38 -21.94
C LYS A 373 -9.33 5.56 -23.23
N ARG A 374 -9.36 6.78 -23.77
CA ARG A 374 -10.04 7.06 -25.05
C ARG A 374 -9.39 6.30 -26.21
N ALA A 375 -8.07 6.20 -26.25
CA ALA A 375 -7.36 5.43 -27.27
C ALA A 375 -7.65 3.91 -27.18
N ALA A 376 -7.90 3.40 -25.97
CA ALA A 376 -8.34 2.03 -25.73
C ALA A 376 -9.83 1.78 -26.05
N GLY A 377 -10.57 2.83 -26.44
CA GLY A 377 -11.97 2.75 -26.84
C GLY A 377 -12.98 3.03 -25.73
N GLU A 378 -12.54 3.52 -24.56
CA GLU A 378 -13.46 3.96 -23.50
C GLU A 378 -14.16 5.27 -23.89
N ASP A 379 -15.48 5.30 -23.74
CA ASP A 379 -16.28 6.51 -23.94
C ASP A 379 -16.24 7.38 -22.67
N ILE A 380 -15.55 8.52 -22.77
CA ILE A 380 -15.41 9.49 -21.68
C ILE A 380 -16.05 10.80 -22.15
N PRO A 381 -17.34 11.05 -21.86
CA PRO A 381 -18.14 12.13 -22.44
C PRO A 381 -17.93 13.48 -21.73
N VAL A 382 -16.71 13.73 -21.27
CA VAL A 382 -16.29 14.98 -20.65
C VAL A 382 -15.03 15.51 -21.32
N THR A 383 -14.82 16.82 -21.24
CA THR A 383 -13.58 17.44 -21.69
C THR A 383 -12.39 17.01 -20.82
N ASP A 384 -11.17 17.16 -21.34
CA ASP A 384 -9.95 16.87 -20.57
C ASP A 384 -9.89 17.71 -19.29
N ASP A 385 -10.28 18.99 -19.36
CA ASP A 385 -10.23 19.90 -18.22
C ASP A 385 -11.27 19.52 -17.14
N GLU A 386 -12.46 19.07 -17.53
CA GLU A 386 -13.46 18.53 -16.60
C GLU A 386 -12.99 17.22 -15.96
N TYR A 387 -12.36 16.33 -16.73
CA TYR A 387 -11.78 15.09 -16.22
C TYR A 387 -10.68 15.38 -15.19
N VAL A 388 -9.76 16.29 -15.52
CA VAL A 388 -8.67 16.73 -14.64
C VAL A 388 -9.23 17.33 -13.36
N LYS A 389 -10.17 18.28 -13.46
CA LYS A 389 -10.78 18.92 -12.29
C LYS A 389 -11.46 17.91 -11.36
N ALA A 390 -12.21 16.96 -11.93
CA ALA A 390 -12.95 15.97 -11.14
C ALA A 390 -12.03 14.96 -10.41
N ARG A 391 -10.83 14.70 -10.94
CA ARG A 391 -9.92 13.66 -10.43
C ARG A 391 -8.64 14.19 -9.83
N LYS A 392 -8.47 15.52 -9.76
CA LYS A 392 -7.31 16.20 -9.21
C LYS A 392 -6.90 15.64 -7.84
N TYR A 393 -7.86 15.30 -7.00
CA TYR A 393 -7.64 14.83 -5.63
C TYR A 393 -7.99 13.35 -5.43
N GLY A 394 -7.75 12.49 -6.43
CA GLY A 394 -7.82 11.04 -6.22
C GLY A 394 -9.19 10.40 -6.45
N CYS A 395 -10.21 11.16 -6.88
CA CYS A 395 -11.53 10.59 -7.12
C CYS A 395 -11.50 9.46 -8.15
N THR A 396 -11.91 8.26 -7.74
CA THR A 396 -12.09 7.10 -8.64
C THR A 396 -13.56 6.82 -8.95
N CYS A 397 -14.49 7.23 -8.08
CA CYS A 397 -15.93 6.98 -8.27
C CYS A 397 -16.63 7.96 -9.22
N GLY A 398 -16.00 9.09 -9.55
CA GLY A 398 -16.60 10.17 -10.35
C GLY A 398 -17.69 10.99 -9.65
N GLN A 399 -17.99 10.70 -8.38
CA GLN A 399 -19.05 11.33 -7.60
C GLN A 399 -18.54 12.15 -6.39
N CYS A 400 -17.22 12.30 -6.24
CA CYS A 400 -16.68 13.11 -5.15
C CYS A 400 -17.04 14.59 -5.33
N THR A 401 -17.48 15.23 -4.25
CA THR A 401 -17.67 16.67 -4.22
C THR A 401 -16.30 17.36 -4.28
N GLY A 402 -16.13 18.26 -5.25
CA GLY A 402 -14.85 18.91 -5.53
C GLY A 402 -13.71 17.95 -5.93
N GLY A 403 -14.01 16.69 -6.21
CA GLY A 403 -13.01 15.65 -6.49
C GLY A 403 -12.28 15.09 -5.25
N TRP A 404 -12.60 15.54 -4.04
CA TRP A 404 -11.89 15.15 -2.81
C TRP A 404 -12.81 14.54 -1.73
N LEU A 405 -14.07 14.99 -1.60
CA LEU A 405 -15.00 14.45 -0.59
C LEU A 405 -15.87 13.35 -1.21
N SER A 406 -15.59 12.09 -0.92
CA SER A 406 -16.37 10.97 -1.46
C SER A 406 -17.77 10.86 -0.83
N PRO A 407 -18.73 10.19 -1.50
CA PRO A 407 -20.05 9.95 -0.92
C PRO A 407 -19.99 9.22 0.43
N ARG A 408 -19.15 8.19 0.56
CA ARG A 408 -18.98 7.42 1.81
C ARG A 408 -18.34 8.24 2.92
N MET A 409 -17.28 9.00 2.62
CA MET A 409 -16.65 9.90 3.59
C MET A 409 -17.63 10.98 4.06
N ARG A 410 -18.40 11.58 3.14
CA ARG A 410 -19.47 12.53 3.49
C ARG A 410 -20.50 11.89 4.42
N TYR A 411 -20.97 10.70 4.07
CA TYR A 411 -21.97 9.98 4.85
C TYR A 411 -21.47 9.65 6.26
N ARG A 412 -20.20 9.24 6.39
CA ARG A 412 -19.55 9.04 7.67
C ARG A 412 -19.57 10.31 8.51
N LEU A 413 -18.99 11.40 8.01
CA LEU A 413 -18.93 12.68 8.73
C LEU A 413 -20.33 13.18 9.13
N MET A 414 -21.32 12.99 8.26
CA MET A 414 -22.71 13.35 8.53
C MET A 414 -23.29 12.52 9.67
N THR A 415 -23.10 11.20 9.63
CA THR A 415 -23.61 10.27 10.63
C THR A 415 -22.96 10.52 11.98
N GLU A 416 -21.65 10.69 12.01
CA GLU A 416 -20.90 11.02 13.24
C GLU A 416 -21.38 12.33 13.85
N ALA A 417 -21.49 13.39 13.05
CA ALA A 417 -22.00 14.68 13.53
C ALA A 417 -23.44 14.57 14.08
N SER A 418 -24.30 13.78 13.43
CA SER A 418 -25.67 13.57 13.90
C SER A 418 -25.71 12.81 15.22
N VAL A 419 -25.04 11.65 15.28
CA VAL A 419 -25.03 10.77 16.46
C VAL A 419 -24.44 11.51 17.66
N TYR A 420 -23.30 12.16 17.51
CA TYR A 420 -22.65 12.81 18.64
C TYR A 420 -23.33 14.10 19.08
N SER A 421 -24.04 14.81 18.21
CA SER A 421 -24.91 15.92 18.64
C SER A 421 -26.07 15.44 19.52
N ASP A 422 -26.61 14.25 19.25
CA ASP A 422 -27.64 13.62 20.08
C ASP A 422 -27.04 13.11 21.40
N VAL A 423 -25.90 12.42 21.35
CA VAL A 423 -25.17 11.97 22.56
C VAL A 423 -24.86 13.14 23.49
N MET A 424 -24.35 14.25 22.98
CA MET A 424 -24.13 15.47 23.77
C MET A 424 -25.41 15.99 24.42
N GLY A 425 -26.57 15.82 23.78
CA GLY A 425 -27.87 16.20 24.33
C GLY A 425 -28.28 15.29 25.49
N ASP A 426 -28.10 13.99 25.33
CA ASP A 426 -28.41 12.97 26.33
C ASP A 426 -27.45 12.99 27.53
N SER A 427 -26.20 13.42 27.30
CA SER A 427 -25.15 13.55 28.31
C SER A 427 -24.90 15.01 28.74
N GLU A 428 -25.92 15.88 28.74
CA GLU A 428 -25.77 17.29 29.15
C GLU A 428 -25.21 17.36 30.60
N PRO A 429 -24.08 18.07 30.82
CA PRO A 429 -23.50 18.18 32.16
C PRO A 429 -24.37 19.07 33.07
N VAL A 430 -24.17 18.93 34.38
CA VAL A 430 -24.91 19.72 35.37
C VAL A 430 -24.33 21.15 35.42
N PHE A 431 -25.08 22.12 34.88
CA PHE A 431 -24.70 23.53 34.91
C PHE A 431 -25.19 24.26 36.16
N ILE A 432 -24.27 24.99 36.81
CA ILE A 432 -24.61 25.92 37.91
C ILE A 432 -24.71 27.34 37.34
N PRO A 433 -25.80 28.09 37.61
CA PRO A 433 -25.96 29.44 37.08
C PRO A 433 -24.79 30.37 37.43
N GLY A 434 -24.17 30.96 36.41
CA GLY A 434 -23.07 31.91 36.56
C GLY A 434 -21.70 31.27 36.80
N GLN A 435 -21.59 29.94 36.72
CA GLN A 435 -20.31 29.23 36.82
C GLN A 435 -20.04 28.48 35.50
N PRO A 436 -18.81 28.57 34.96
CA PRO A 436 -18.39 27.68 33.88
C PRO A 436 -18.23 26.25 34.42
N LEU A 437 -18.12 25.28 33.51
CA LEU A 437 -17.76 23.91 33.87
C LEU A 437 -16.33 23.86 34.45
N THR A 438 -16.10 22.91 35.34
CA THR A 438 -14.74 22.59 35.81
C THR A 438 -13.96 21.85 34.74
N LEU A 439 -12.63 21.82 34.85
CA LEU A 439 -11.77 21.07 33.94
C LEU A 439 -12.14 19.58 33.86
N ASP A 440 -12.36 18.93 35.00
CA ASP A 440 -12.81 17.54 35.08
C ASP A 440 -14.15 17.32 34.33
N GLN A 441 -15.08 18.27 34.45
CA GLN A 441 -16.33 18.21 33.70
C GLN A 441 -16.10 18.42 32.20
N ILE A 442 -15.18 19.28 31.79
CA ILE A 442 -14.87 19.52 30.37
C ILE A 442 -14.25 18.26 29.74
N ILE A 443 -13.23 17.70 30.37
CA ILE A 443 -12.52 16.51 29.86
C ILE A 443 -13.44 15.28 29.82
N SER A 444 -14.33 15.12 30.80
CA SER A 444 -15.28 14.00 30.83
C SER A 444 -16.55 14.21 29.99
N THR A 445 -16.78 15.43 29.49
CA THR A 445 -17.94 15.72 28.64
C THR A 445 -17.57 15.60 27.17
N VAL A 446 -18.29 14.73 26.48
CA VAL A 446 -18.22 14.52 25.03
C VAL A 446 -18.06 15.83 24.25
N ALA A 447 -17.04 15.88 23.38
CA ALA A 447 -16.69 16.97 22.48
C ALA A 447 -16.03 18.22 23.10
N LEU A 448 -16.11 18.43 24.42
CA LEU A 448 -15.60 19.66 25.02
C LEU A 448 -14.08 19.67 25.20
N ASP A 449 -13.49 18.48 25.25
CA ASP A 449 -12.05 18.22 25.17
C ASP A 449 -11.43 18.67 23.83
N HIS A 450 -12.22 18.81 22.76
CA HIS A 450 -11.79 19.39 21.48
C HIS A 450 -11.84 20.93 21.42
N LEU A 451 -12.29 21.59 22.49
CA LEU A 451 -12.23 23.04 22.58
C LEU A 451 -10.90 23.47 23.18
N PRO A 452 -10.22 24.48 22.61
CA PRO A 452 -8.93 24.93 23.14
C PRO A 452 -9.08 25.49 24.57
N PRO A 453 -8.02 25.37 25.40
CA PRO A 453 -8.06 25.80 26.80
C PRO A 453 -8.54 27.25 27.03
N LEU A 454 -8.28 28.14 26.07
CA LEU A 454 -8.72 29.54 26.13
C LEU A 454 -10.25 29.72 26.18
N LEU A 455 -11.03 28.70 25.80
CA LEU A 455 -12.49 28.72 25.84
C LEU A 455 -13.07 28.09 27.11
N TRP A 456 -12.29 27.34 27.90
CA TRP A 456 -12.80 26.55 29.02
C TRP A 456 -13.51 27.38 30.09
N ASP A 457 -12.97 28.57 30.41
CA ASP A 457 -13.53 29.48 31.41
C ASP A 457 -14.88 30.12 31.04
N ILE A 458 -15.32 29.96 29.79
CA ILE A 458 -16.60 30.53 29.31
C ILE A 458 -17.66 29.46 29.01
N ILE A 459 -17.33 28.17 29.18
CA ILE A 459 -18.25 27.06 28.89
C ILE A 459 -19.36 27.01 29.93
N ASN A 460 -20.50 27.59 29.58
CA ASN A 460 -21.74 27.53 30.33
C ASN A 460 -22.83 26.81 29.51
N ARG A 461 -24.03 26.66 30.09
CA ARG A 461 -25.14 25.96 29.44
C ARG A 461 -25.48 26.49 28.05
N THR A 462 -25.43 27.81 27.87
CA THR A 462 -25.71 28.44 26.57
C THR A 462 -24.63 28.09 25.57
N PHE A 463 -23.35 28.25 25.94
CA PHE A 463 -22.23 27.88 25.10
C PHE A 463 -22.31 26.41 24.66
N PHE A 464 -22.56 25.50 25.59
CA PHE A 464 -22.68 24.06 25.31
C PHE A 464 -23.79 23.76 24.30
N ASN A 465 -24.98 24.33 24.51
CA ASN A 465 -26.10 24.13 23.60
C ASN A 465 -25.85 24.74 22.21
N GLU A 466 -25.15 25.88 22.14
CA GLU A 466 -24.75 26.48 20.87
C GLU A 466 -23.70 25.62 20.14
N TYR A 467 -22.68 25.12 20.85
CA TYR A 467 -21.66 24.23 20.28
C TYR A 467 -22.27 22.91 19.77
N ARG A 468 -23.16 22.30 20.55
CA ARG A 468 -23.94 21.12 20.14
C ARG A 468 -24.77 21.39 18.87
N LEU A 469 -25.38 22.57 18.78
CA LEU A 469 -26.14 23.00 17.60
C LEU A 469 -25.24 23.20 16.37
N VAL A 470 -24.00 23.69 16.53
CA VAL A 470 -23.02 23.75 15.44
C VAL A 470 -22.74 22.35 14.90
N ILE A 471 -22.49 21.37 15.77
CA ILE A 471 -22.26 19.97 15.37
C ILE A 471 -23.48 19.40 14.63
N HIS A 472 -24.71 19.63 15.14
CA HIS A 472 -25.94 19.26 14.43
C HIS A 472 -26.03 19.90 13.05
N THR A 473 -25.68 21.19 12.95
CA THR A 473 -25.73 21.95 11.69
C THR A 473 -24.72 21.40 10.68
N ILE A 474 -23.56 20.91 11.13
CA ILE A 474 -22.58 20.22 10.26
C ILE A 474 -23.23 19.00 9.61
N ALA A 475 -23.99 18.19 10.36
CA ALA A 475 -24.72 17.04 9.81
C ALA A 475 -25.74 17.49 8.74
N GLU A 476 -26.56 18.50 9.03
CA GLU A 476 -27.54 19.03 8.07
C GLU A 476 -26.90 19.61 6.80
N VAL A 477 -25.71 20.18 6.91
CA VAL A 477 -24.94 20.65 5.75
C VAL A 477 -24.43 19.44 4.96
N LEU A 478 -23.78 18.48 5.61
CA LEU A 478 -23.20 17.32 4.93
C LEU A 478 -24.24 16.45 4.20
N ASP A 479 -25.48 16.41 4.67
CA ASP A 479 -26.61 15.73 4.00
C ASP A 479 -26.95 16.35 2.62
N LYS A 480 -26.58 17.62 2.38
CA LYS A 480 -26.79 18.28 1.09
C LYS A 480 -25.78 17.78 0.05
N PRO A 481 -26.19 17.54 -1.20
CA PRO A 481 -25.27 17.11 -2.24
C PRO A 481 -24.38 18.27 -2.74
N GLY A 482 -23.21 17.90 -3.27
CA GLY A 482 -22.31 18.84 -3.94
C GLY A 482 -21.76 19.93 -3.02
N ASP A 483 -21.47 21.10 -3.60
CA ASP A 483 -20.82 22.22 -2.90
C ASP A 483 -21.68 22.79 -1.77
N ALA A 484 -23.02 22.65 -1.86
CA ALA A 484 -23.95 23.09 -0.82
C ALA A 484 -23.83 22.27 0.47
N GLY A 485 -23.21 21.09 0.41
CA GLY A 485 -22.91 20.28 1.57
C GLY A 485 -21.46 20.27 1.99
N ILE A 486 -20.72 21.33 1.69
CA ILE A 486 -19.41 21.57 2.29
C ILE A 486 -19.61 22.53 3.46
N PRO A 487 -19.37 22.10 4.71
CA PRO A 487 -19.39 23.00 5.86
C PRO A 487 -18.44 24.18 5.67
N THR A 488 -18.86 25.37 6.09
CA THR A 488 -17.94 26.51 6.23
C THR A 488 -16.97 26.22 7.37
N PRO A 489 -15.72 26.73 7.33
CA PRO A 489 -14.75 26.50 8.41
C PRO A 489 -15.30 26.96 9.76
N ASP A 490 -15.62 25.99 10.62
CA ASP A 490 -15.74 26.13 12.07
C ASP A 490 -14.80 25.10 12.67
N ASN A 491 -13.60 25.57 13.00
CA ASN A 491 -12.45 24.67 13.05
C ASN A 491 -12.53 23.65 14.20
N TYR A 492 -13.14 23.98 15.34
CA TYR A 492 -13.17 23.06 16.49
C TYR A 492 -14.28 22.00 16.36
N ALA A 493 -15.46 22.38 15.87
CA ALA A 493 -16.54 21.42 15.64
C ALA A 493 -16.21 20.48 14.47
N LEU A 494 -15.60 20.99 13.41
CA LEU A 494 -15.13 20.16 12.29
C LEU A 494 -13.94 19.29 12.69
N ASP A 495 -13.05 19.78 13.53
CA ASP A 495 -11.98 18.97 14.10
C ASP A 495 -12.56 17.77 14.84
N TYR A 496 -13.44 18.00 15.80
CA TYR A 496 -14.11 16.95 16.58
C TYR A 496 -14.79 15.90 15.68
N VAL A 497 -15.63 16.34 14.74
CA VAL A 497 -16.36 15.43 13.82
C VAL A 497 -15.39 14.62 12.96
N THR A 498 -14.33 15.25 12.42
CA THR A 498 -13.36 14.54 11.58
C THR A 498 -12.42 13.64 12.38
N HIS A 499 -12.13 13.99 13.64
CA HIS A 499 -11.35 13.18 14.57
C HIS A 499 -12.10 11.90 14.90
N LEU A 500 -13.34 12.00 15.40
CA LEU A 500 -14.15 10.82 15.72
C LEU A 500 -14.40 9.92 14.53
N ALA A 501 -14.71 10.52 13.38
CA ALA A 501 -14.89 9.77 12.14
C ALA A 501 -13.63 8.98 11.77
N LYS A 502 -12.44 9.51 12.09
CA LYS A 502 -11.14 8.84 11.87
C LYS A 502 -10.90 7.76 12.92
N GLU A 503 -11.19 8.02 14.19
CA GLU A 503 -11.05 7.02 15.27
C GLU A 503 -11.95 5.80 15.03
N GLN A 504 -13.19 5.98 14.60
CA GLN A 504 -14.08 4.86 14.31
C GLN A 504 -13.87 4.24 12.91
N SER A 505 -12.90 4.76 12.15
CA SER A 505 -12.51 4.22 10.86
C SER A 505 -11.52 3.05 11.00
N PRO A 506 -11.08 2.43 9.90
CA PRO A 506 -9.99 1.45 9.94
C PRO A 506 -8.66 1.98 10.52
N PHE A 507 -8.54 3.29 10.81
CA PHE A 507 -7.39 3.88 11.50
C PHE A 507 -7.45 3.87 13.02
N GLY A 508 -8.62 3.65 13.62
CA GLY A 508 -8.74 3.43 15.06
C GLY A 508 -9.40 2.08 15.33
N ASP A 509 -10.61 2.07 15.88
CA ASP A 509 -11.28 0.86 16.35
C ASP A 509 -12.06 0.10 15.25
N ASN A 510 -12.24 0.70 14.06
CA ASN A 510 -13.00 0.16 12.94
C ASN A 510 -14.46 -0.18 13.27
N GLU A 511 -15.02 0.36 14.35
CA GLU A 511 -16.36 0.05 14.82
C GLU A 511 -17.41 0.50 13.79
N TRP A 512 -17.26 1.71 13.25
CA TRP A 512 -18.24 2.27 12.32
C TRP A 512 -18.36 1.46 11.04
N ASP A 513 -17.23 1.15 10.38
CA ASP A 513 -17.24 0.38 9.12
C ASP A 513 -17.80 -1.02 9.33
N SER A 514 -17.43 -1.66 10.45
CA SER A 514 -17.96 -2.98 10.80
C SER A 514 -19.48 -2.93 10.93
N GLN A 515 -20.03 -1.94 11.62
CA GLN A 515 -21.48 -1.76 11.76
C GLN A 515 -22.18 -1.47 10.44
N GLN A 516 -21.58 -0.66 9.56
CA GLN A 516 -22.21 -0.34 8.26
C GLN A 516 -22.20 -1.52 7.28
N GLU A 517 -21.18 -2.37 7.37
CA GLU A 517 -21.02 -3.56 6.53
C GLU A 517 -21.67 -4.82 7.13
N GLU A 518 -22.23 -4.72 8.34
CA GLU A 518 -23.02 -5.80 8.94
C GLU A 518 -24.20 -6.19 8.03
N THR A 519 -24.51 -7.48 8.05
CA THR A 519 -25.68 -8.02 7.36
C THR A 519 -26.70 -8.48 8.38
N ASN A 520 -27.97 -8.19 8.10
CA ASN A 520 -29.09 -8.73 8.84
C ASN A 520 -29.10 -10.27 8.73
N PRO A 521 -29.80 -10.99 9.62
CA PRO A 521 -29.89 -12.46 9.57
C PRO A 521 -30.42 -13.04 8.25
N ASP A 522 -31.11 -12.23 7.44
CA ASP A 522 -31.60 -12.59 6.10
C ASP A 522 -30.58 -12.33 4.97
N GLY A 523 -29.38 -11.86 5.31
CA GLY A 523 -28.31 -11.51 4.39
C GLY A 523 -28.45 -10.14 3.71
N SER A 524 -29.47 -9.35 4.06
CA SER A 524 -29.57 -7.97 3.58
C SER A 524 -28.59 -7.04 4.31
N PRO A 525 -28.08 -5.97 3.68
CA PRO A 525 -27.22 -5.01 4.36
C PRO A 525 -27.94 -4.32 5.52
N PHE A 526 -27.23 -4.09 6.63
CA PHE A 526 -27.74 -3.31 7.75
C PHE A 526 -28.03 -1.86 7.35
N ASP A 527 -27.11 -1.25 6.61
CA ASP A 527 -27.32 0.04 5.94
C ASP A 527 -27.29 -0.11 4.40
N PRO A 528 -28.47 -0.24 3.78
CA PRO A 528 -28.58 -0.30 2.32
C PRO A 528 -28.13 0.98 1.61
N LEU A 529 -28.18 2.15 2.27
CA LEU A 529 -27.75 3.41 1.67
C LEU A 529 -26.23 3.43 1.56
N TYR A 530 -25.52 3.13 2.64
CA TYR A 530 -24.05 3.07 2.64
C TYR A 530 -23.53 2.03 1.63
N THR A 531 -24.12 0.84 1.66
CA THR A 531 -23.73 -0.27 0.77
C THR A 531 -23.93 0.06 -0.71
N ALA A 532 -24.95 0.87 -1.04
CA ALA A 532 -25.21 1.33 -2.40
C ALA A 532 -24.26 2.44 -2.88
N MET A 533 -23.53 3.10 -1.97
CA MET A 533 -22.59 4.18 -2.33
C MET A 533 -21.35 3.60 -3.02
N PRO A 534 -20.86 4.27 -4.09
CA PRO A 534 -19.68 3.80 -4.80
C PRO A 534 -18.43 3.91 -3.92
N VAL A 535 -17.61 2.86 -3.93
CA VAL A 535 -16.28 2.87 -3.32
C VAL A 535 -15.39 3.86 -4.05
N CYS A 536 -14.58 4.61 -3.31
CA CYS A 536 -13.66 5.60 -3.83
C CYS A 536 -12.31 5.54 -3.11
N ALA A 537 -11.23 5.87 -3.81
CA ALA A 537 -9.91 6.04 -3.19
C ALA A 537 -9.87 7.19 -2.15
N ASN A 538 -10.93 8.00 -2.04
CA ASN A 538 -11.04 9.09 -1.08
C ASN A 538 -11.89 8.73 0.16
N ASP A 539 -12.34 7.48 0.30
CA ASP A 539 -13.22 7.07 1.40
C ASP A 539 -12.55 7.13 2.78
N LEU A 540 -11.22 7.15 2.83
CA LEU A 540 -10.41 7.22 4.05
C LEU A 540 -9.38 8.38 4.04
N GLU A 541 -9.54 9.36 3.14
CA GLU A 541 -8.55 10.44 2.97
C GLU A 541 -8.81 11.62 3.93
N PHE A 542 -8.84 11.32 5.23
CA PHE A 542 -9.13 12.29 6.30
C PHE A 542 -8.23 13.52 6.26
N ASP A 543 -6.93 13.37 6.00
CA ASP A 543 -6.00 14.50 5.98
C ASP A 543 -6.33 15.48 4.84
N THR A 544 -6.71 14.94 3.67
CA THR A 544 -7.18 15.76 2.54
C THR A 544 -8.49 16.47 2.90
N VAL A 545 -9.43 15.77 3.53
CA VAL A 545 -10.71 16.32 3.97
C VAL A 545 -10.52 17.44 4.99
N ARG A 546 -9.75 17.19 6.05
CA ARG A 546 -9.42 18.16 7.11
C ARG A 546 -8.82 19.43 6.52
N LYS A 547 -7.80 19.29 5.67
CA LYS A 547 -7.17 20.42 4.97
C LYS A 547 -8.17 21.22 4.12
N LYS A 548 -9.07 20.54 3.41
CA LYS A 548 -10.09 21.18 2.55
C LYS A 548 -11.21 21.85 3.34
N LEU A 549 -11.45 21.42 4.58
CA LEU A 549 -12.36 22.03 5.54
C LEU A 549 -11.73 23.19 6.33
N GLY A 550 -10.43 23.47 6.13
CA GLY A 550 -9.73 24.58 6.79
C GLY A 550 -8.94 24.19 8.04
N LEU A 551 -8.84 22.90 8.35
CA LEU A 551 -8.06 22.40 9.48
C LEU A 551 -6.60 22.24 9.05
N SER A 552 -5.76 23.20 9.45
CA SER A 552 -4.33 23.20 9.11
C SER A 552 -3.59 22.10 9.88
N PRO A 553 -2.71 21.30 9.24
CA PRO A 553 -1.84 20.38 9.96
C PRO A 553 -0.78 21.09 10.81
N GLU A 554 -0.57 22.40 10.63
CA GLU A 554 0.38 23.21 11.43
C GLU A 554 -0.22 23.68 12.76
N GLU A 555 -1.54 23.56 12.93
CA GLU A 555 -2.25 23.96 14.14
C GLU A 555 -2.49 22.74 15.02
N GLN A 556 -2.36 22.91 16.34
CA GLN A 556 -2.75 21.89 17.29
C GLN A 556 -4.27 21.89 17.41
N TRP A 557 -4.86 20.77 17.01
CA TRP A 557 -6.27 20.48 17.21
C TRP A 557 -6.48 19.54 18.40
N GLY A 558 -7.72 19.39 18.84
CA GLY A 558 -8.03 18.54 19.99
C GLY A 558 -7.84 17.04 19.72
N PRO A 559 -8.02 16.20 20.75
CA PRO A 559 -8.37 16.58 22.12
C PRO A 559 -7.21 17.31 22.83
N TYR A 560 -7.54 18.19 23.77
CA TYR A 560 -6.59 19.01 24.56
C TYR A 560 -6.41 18.49 25.99
N ASP A 561 -6.84 17.27 26.27
CA ASP A 561 -6.76 16.59 27.57
C ASP A 561 -5.31 16.33 28.02
N ASP A 562 -4.40 16.03 27.09
CA ASP A 562 -2.96 15.86 27.37
C ASP A 562 -2.30 17.12 27.94
N LEU A 563 -2.85 18.32 27.70
CA LEU A 563 -2.32 19.57 28.24
C LEU A 563 -2.71 19.79 29.71
N ALA A 564 -3.73 19.11 30.20
CA ALA A 564 -4.25 19.27 31.56
C ALA A 564 -3.38 18.57 32.62
N THR A 565 -2.56 17.59 32.23
CA THR A 565 -1.73 16.80 33.16
C THR A 565 -0.38 17.42 33.49
N TYR A 566 0.07 18.44 32.75
CA TYR A 566 1.41 19.02 32.92
C TYR A 566 1.50 20.12 33.99
N ASP A 567 0.38 20.68 34.46
CA ASP A 567 0.40 21.79 35.43
C ASP A 567 0.48 21.32 36.91
N GLU A 568 0.31 20.03 37.23
CA GLU A 568 0.34 19.55 38.62
C GLU A 568 1.72 19.04 39.10
N GLU A 569 2.68 18.75 38.22
CA GLU A 569 3.99 18.20 38.63
C GLU A 569 5.11 19.25 38.83
N ASP A 570 4.92 20.49 38.38
CA ASP A 570 5.95 21.55 38.46
C ASP A 570 5.80 22.52 39.64
N GLU A 571 4.79 22.35 40.51
CA GLU A 571 4.66 23.16 41.74
C GLU A 571 5.44 22.60 42.96
N ASP A 572 6.07 21.43 42.83
CA ASP A 572 6.79 20.74 43.92
C ASP A 572 8.31 20.48 43.65
N MET A 573 8.97 21.34 42.85
CA MET A 573 10.45 21.37 42.73
C MET A 573 11.12 22.68 43.18
#